data_AF-E2BYD4-F1
#
_entry.id   AF-E2BYD4-F1
#
_cell.length_a   1.000
_cell.length_b   1.000
_cell.length_c   1.000
_cell.angle_alpha   90.00
_cell.angle_beta   90.00
_cell.angle_gamma   90.00
#
_symmetry.space_group_name_H-M   'P 1'
#
loop_
_entity.id
_entity.type
_entity.pdbx_description
1 polymer ?
#
loop_
_entity_poly.entity_id
_entity_poly.type
_entity_poly.pdbx_seq_one_letter_code
_entity_poly.pdbx_strand_id
1 'polypeptide(L)'
;MVREGNIKYLLKNNLSRVGNKEGVKALARLRCSNMEEGNKYWLKEEYRKCVFCIEGWDTVEHYIRECRKIKGWFVELGKNEENRLKRIWDDELDEKKGVVLKKL
;
A
#
# COMPACT_ATOMS: atom_id res chain seq x y z
N MET A 1 -11.63 -8.48 23.11
CA MET A 1 -12.60 -8.78 22.04
C MET A 1 -11.95 -8.45 20.71
N VAL A 2 -11.38 -9.45 20.02
CA VAL A 2 -10.96 -9.29 18.63
C VAL A 2 -12.27 -9.21 17.84
N ARG A 3 -12.63 -8.03 17.33
CA ARG A 3 -13.70 -7.96 16.33
C ARG A 3 -13.21 -8.82 15.18
N GLU A 4 -13.93 -9.90 14.84
CA GLU A 4 -13.77 -10.58 13.56
C GLU A 4 -14.16 -9.57 12.47
N GLY A 5 -13.23 -8.68 12.14
CA GLY A 5 -13.35 -7.79 11.01
C GLY A 5 -13.30 -8.65 9.78
N ASN A 6 -14.41 -8.73 9.05
CA ASN A 6 -14.43 -9.28 7.71
C ASN A 6 -13.45 -8.45 6.85
N ILE A 7 -12.22 -8.94 6.70
CA ILE A 7 -11.20 -8.30 5.86
C ILE A 7 -11.72 -8.35 4.42
N LYS A 8 -12.25 -7.23 3.92
CA LYS A 8 -13.04 -7.21 2.67
C LYS A 8 -12.25 -7.73 1.47
N TYR A 9 -10.94 -7.43 1.39
CA TYR A 9 -10.11 -7.89 0.28
C TYR A 9 -9.82 -9.40 0.28
N LEU A 10 -10.03 -10.10 1.41
CA LEU A 10 -9.91 -11.56 1.50
C LEU A 10 -11.21 -12.30 1.19
N LEU A 11 -12.31 -11.58 0.91
CA LEU A 11 -13.57 -12.21 0.53
C LEU A 11 -13.45 -12.99 -0.78
N LYS A 12 -14.15 -14.13 -0.87
CA LYS A 12 -14.10 -15.06 -2.01
C LYS A 12 -14.34 -14.39 -3.37
N ASN A 13 -15.17 -13.36 -3.42
CA ASN A 13 -15.45 -12.57 -4.63
C ASN A 13 -14.23 -11.81 -5.17
N ASN A 14 -13.32 -11.38 -4.28
CA ASN A 14 -12.07 -10.75 -4.68
C ASN A 14 -11.05 -11.78 -5.18
N LEU A 15 -11.11 -13.02 -4.68
CA LEU A 15 -10.24 -14.13 -5.09
C LEU A 15 -10.68 -14.80 -6.39
N SER A 16 -11.99 -14.80 -6.69
CA SER A 16 -12.58 -15.45 -7.86
C SER A 16 -12.51 -14.64 -9.15
N ARG A 17 -12.27 -13.32 -9.06
CA ARG A 17 -12.07 -12.45 -10.23
C ARG A 17 -10.69 -12.70 -10.86
N VAL A 18 -10.67 -13.12 -12.13
CA VAL A 18 -9.45 -13.31 -12.93
C VAL A 18 -8.64 -12.00 -12.93
N GLY A 19 -7.34 -12.07 -12.58
CA GLY A 19 -6.44 -10.91 -12.49
C GLY A 19 -6.33 -10.25 -11.10
N ASN A 20 -7.23 -10.58 -10.17
CA ASN A 20 -7.33 -9.91 -8.86
C ASN A 20 -6.52 -10.60 -7.74
N LYS A 21 -6.12 -11.88 -7.92
CA LYS A 21 -5.28 -12.63 -6.97
C LYS A 21 -3.97 -11.92 -6.61
N GLU A 22 -3.27 -11.41 -7.62
CA GLU A 22 -2.03 -10.65 -7.40
C GLU A 22 -2.28 -9.31 -6.69
N GLY A 23 -3.43 -8.67 -6.94
CA GLY A 23 -3.82 -7.46 -6.22
C GLY A 23 -4.10 -7.74 -4.73
N VAL A 24 -4.79 -8.85 -4.43
CA VAL A 24 -5.04 -9.31 -3.06
C VAL A 24 -3.72 -9.61 -2.34
N LYS A 25 -2.79 -10.32 -3.00
CA LYS A 25 -1.46 -10.60 -2.45
C LYS A 25 -0.66 -9.32 -2.18
N ALA A 26 -0.72 -8.35 -3.10
CA ALA A 26 -0.05 -7.07 -2.94
C ALA A 26 -0.68 -6.23 -1.81
N LEU A 27 -2.00 -6.21 -1.67
CA LEU A 27 -2.67 -5.53 -0.56
C LEU A 27 -2.35 -6.19 0.80
N ALA A 28 -2.30 -7.52 0.86
CA ALA A 28 -1.87 -8.24 2.06
C ALA A 28 -0.42 -7.89 2.42
N ARG A 29 0.49 -7.81 1.43
CA ARG A 29 1.86 -7.32 1.64
C ARG A 29 1.88 -5.89 2.15
N LEU A 30 1.10 -4.97 1.58
CA LEU A 30 1.03 -3.59 2.06
C LEU A 30 0.68 -3.53 3.55
N ARG A 31 -0.33 -4.31 3.97
CA ARG A 31 -0.80 -4.37 5.37
C ARG A 31 0.21 -5.02 6.32
N CYS A 32 0.96 -6.02 5.85
CA CYS A 32 1.80 -6.83 6.72
C CYS A 32 3.31 -6.55 6.61
N SER A 33 3.79 -5.94 5.52
CA SER A 33 5.22 -5.80 5.19
C SER A 33 5.86 -4.52 5.75
N ASN A 34 5.45 -4.09 6.95
CA ASN A 34 6.06 -2.97 7.66
C ASN A 34 6.10 -1.64 6.87
N MET A 35 5.19 -1.44 5.92
CA MET A 35 5.11 -0.22 5.10
C MET A 35 4.27 0.90 5.77
N GLU A 36 3.62 0.58 6.89
CA GLU A 36 2.97 1.56 7.76
C GLU A 36 4.02 2.37 8.55
N GLU A 37 3.63 3.60 8.92
CA GLU A 37 4.44 4.47 9.75
C GLU A 37 4.74 3.79 11.10
N GLY A 38 6.01 3.82 11.52
CA GLY A 38 6.43 3.23 12.79
C GLY A 38 6.82 1.75 12.73
N ASN A 39 6.40 0.94 11.76
CA ASN A 39 6.72 -0.51 11.72
C ASN A 39 8.20 -0.84 11.40
N LYS A 40 9.10 0.15 11.36
CA LYS A 40 10.54 -0.02 11.11
C LYS A 40 11.42 0.58 12.21
N TYR A 41 10.84 0.95 13.37
CA TYR A 41 11.58 1.62 14.45
C TYR A 41 12.72 0.79 15.05
N TRP A 42 12.72 -0.54 14.85
CA TRP A 42 13.78 -1.45 15.33
C TRP A 42 14.90 -1.67 14.31
N LEU A 43 14.75 -1.22 13.06
CA LEU A 43 15.79 -1.34 12.04
C LEU A 43 16.86 -0.26 12.21
N LYS A 44 18.09 -0.50 11.75
CA LYS A 44 19.09 0.59 11.68
C LYS A 44 18.69 1.62 10.65
N GLU A 45 19.17 2.85 10.81
CA GLU A 45 18.75 4.01 9.99
C GLU A 45 18.93 3.77 8.49
N GLU A 46 20.02 3.10 8.08
CA GLU A 46 20.27 2.78 6.68
C GLU A 46 19.19 1.88 6.05
N TYR A 47 18.52 1.03 6.85
CA TYR A 47 17.45 0.15 6.40
C TYR A 47 16.05 0.77 6.54
N ARG A 48 15.95 2.00 7.07
CA ARG A 48 14.68 2.74 7.13
C ARG A 48 14.44 3.61 5.90
N LYS A 49 15.44 3.76 5.04
CA LYS A 49 15.37 4.64 3.87
C LYS A 49 14.50 4.05 2.77
N CYS A 50 13.76 4.92 2.09
CA CYS A 50 12.95 4.56 0.93
C CYS A 50 13.73 3.72 -0.08
N VAL A 51 13.26 2.52 -0.42
CA VAL A 51 13.95 1.62 -1.35
C VAL A 51 14.05 2.15 -2.78
N PHE A 52 13.19 3.13 -3.14
CA PHE A 52 13.13 3.68 -4.49
C PHE A 52 14.02 4.91 -4.68
N CYS A 53 14.01 5.85 -3.73
CA CYS A 53 14.76 7.11 -3.87
C CYS A 53 15.91 7.27 -2.88
N ILE A 54 16.05 6.36 -1.90
CA ILE A 54 17.09 6.37 -0.85
C ILE A 54 17.02 7.63 0.04
N GLU A 55 15.89 8.32 0.02
CA GLU A 55 15.60 9.55 0.78
C GLU A 55 14.30 9.35 1.58
N GLY A 56 14.20 9.94 2.77
CA GLY A 56 13.02 9.79 3.63
C GLY A 56 12.83 8.35 4.13
N TRP A 57 11.73 8.12 4.84
CA TRP A 57 11.41 6.81 5.40
C TRP A 57 10.70 5.92 4.38
N ASP A 58 10.95 4.62 4.44
CA ASP A 58 10.37 3.61 3.56
C ASP A 58 8.91 3.28 3.92
N THR A 59 8.04 4.28 3.77
CA THR A 59 6.62 4.24 4.14
C THR A 59 5.73 4.64 2.96
N VAL A 60 4.47 4.18 2.99
CA VAL A 60 3.47 4.55 1.98
C VAL A 60 3.23 6.07 1.95
N GLU A 61 3.35 6.74 3.09
CA GLU A 61 3.22 8.18 3.17
C GLU A 61 4.31 8.90 2.38
N HIS A 62 5.57 8.50 2.56
CA HIS A 62 6.67 9.01 1.76
C HIS A 62 6.45 8.70 0.27
N TYR A 63 6.01 7.48 -0.08
CA TYR A 63 5.75 7.10 -1.47
C TYR A 63 4.73 8.01 -2.16
N ILE A 64 3.68 8.43 -1.44
CA ILE A 64 2.58 9.23 -2.00
C ILE A 64 2.91 10.73 -2.02
N ARG A 65 3.55 11.24 -0.96
CA ARG A 65 3.75 12.69 -0.77
C ARG A 65 5.08 13.19 -1.34
N GLU A 66 6.15 12.41 -1.14
CA GLU A 66 7.51 12.94 -1.25
C GLU A 66 8.37 12.22 -2.28
N CYS A 67 8.16 10.91 -2.48
CA CYS A 67 9.06 10.08 -3.26
C CYS A 67 9.10 10.53 -4.72
N ARG A 68 10.21 11.17 -5.11
CA ARG A 68 10.41 11.70 -6.46
C ARG A 68 10.35 10.65 -7.57
N LYS A 69 10.53 9.37 -7.24
CA LYS A 69 10.55 8.26 -8.21
C LYS A 69 9.17 7.68 -8.47
N ILE A 70 8.36 7.48 -7.43
CA ILE A 70 7.12 6.68 -7.54
C ILE A 70 5.84 7.43 -7.18
N LYS A 71 5.90 8.67 -6.68
CA LYS A 71 4.69 9.45 -6.33
C LYS A 71 3.67 9.55 -7.48
N GLY A 72 4.15 9.55 -8.74
CA GLY A 72 3.33 9.58 -9.93
C GLY A 72 2.45 8.33 -10.12
N TRP A 73 2.81 7.19 -9.54
CA TRP A 73 2.02 5.95 -9.64
C TRP A 73 0.66 6.06 -8.93
N PHE A 74 0.56 6.93 -7.93
CA PHE A 74 -0.62 7.04 -7.07
C PHE A 74 -1.62 8.09 -7.57
N VAL A 75 -1.34 8.81 -8.66
CA VAL A 75 -2.22 9.89 -9.17
C VAL A 75 -3.63 9.38 -9.48
N GLU A 76 -3.73 8.18 -10.05
CA GLU A 76 -5.01 7.54 -10.40
C GLU A 76 -5.85 7.11 -9.19
N LEU A 77 -5.27 7.11 -7.98
CA LEU A 77 -5.98 6.75 -6.76
C LEU A 77 -6.76 7.93 -6.18
N GLY A 78 -6.39 9.18 -6.49
CA GLY A 78 -7.11 10.33 -5.95
C GLY A 78 -6.55 11.69 -6.40
N LYS A 79 -7.41 12.71 -6.31
CA LYS A 79 -7.10 14.09 -6.71
C LYS A 79 -6.02 14.76 -5.85
N ASN A 80 -5.93 14.39 -4.58
CA ASN A 80 -4.96 14.91 -3.62
C ASN A 80 -4.34 13.77 -2.81
N GLU A 81 -3.28 14.08 -2.07
CA GLU A 81 -2.50 13.11 -1.28
C GLU A 81 -3.34 12.42 -0.20
N GLU A 82 -4.23 13.17 0.46
CA GLU A 82 -5.09 12.60 1.51
C GLU A 82 -6.07 11.57 0.96
N ASN A 83 -6.67 11.83 -0.19
CA ASN A 83 -7.56 10.89 -0.88
C ASN A 83 -6.79 9.64 -1.33
N ARG A 84 -5.54 9.80 -1.78
CA ARG A 84 -4.68 8.67 -2.18
C ARG A 84 -4.33 7.81 -0.96
N LEU A 85 -3.99 8.43 0.17
CA LEU A 85 -3.71 7.74 1.44
C LEU A 85 -4.95 7.02 1.98
N LYS A 86 -6.11 7.66 1.98
CA LYS A 86 -7.36 7.01 2.38
C LYS A 86 -7.66 5.79 1.50
N ARG A 87 -7.51 5.92 0.18
CA ARG A 87 -7.81 4.84 -0.77
C ARG A 87 -6.80 3.70 -0.73
N ILE A 88 -5.50 3.97 -0.55
CA ILE A 88 -4.49 2.91 -0.48
C ILE A 88 -4.69 2.04 0.77
N TRP A 89 -5.06 2.68 1.89
CA TRP A 89 -5.37 2.03 3.16
C TRP A 89 -6.82 1.58 3.33
N ASP A 90 -7.65 1.73 2.31
CA ASP A 90 -8.98 1.12 2.33
C ASP A 90 -8.88 -0.40 2.08
N ASP A 91 -9.87 -1.18 2.48
CA ASP A 91 -9.87 -2.63 2.21
C ASP A 91 -10.52 -3.00 0.86
N GLU A 92 -11.14 -2.05 0.17
CA GLU A 92 -11.67 -2.29 -1.17
C GLU A 92 -10.53 -2.30 -2.18
N LEU A 93 -10.56 -3.33 -3.04
CA LEU A 93 -9.56 -3.57 -4.06
C LEU A 93 -10.24 -3.47 -5.43
N ASP A 94 -10.08 -2.31 -6.06
CA ASP A 94 -10.42 -2.11 -7.46
C ASP A 94 -9.21 -2.35 -8.38
N GLU A 95 -9.46 -2.38 -9.68
CA GLU A 95 -8.44 -2.64 -10.70
C GLU A 95 -7.29 -1.62 -10.65
N LYS A 96 -7.59 -0.32 -10.51
CA LYS A 96 -6.57 0.74 -10.48
C LYS A 96 -5.66 0.56 -9.28
N LYS A 97 -6.24 0.32 -8.10
CA LYS A 97 -5.49 0.04 -6.88
C LYS A 97 -4.67 -1.23 -7.00
N GLY A 98 -5.23 -2.30 -7.56
CA GLY A 98 -4.51 -3.54 -7.82
C GLY A 98 -3.28 -3.34 -8.71
N VAL A 99 -3.37 -2.51 -9.76
CA VAL A 99 -2.24 -2.18 -10.62
C VAL A 99 -1.15 -1.40 -9.89
N VAL A 100 -1.52 -0.44 -9.04
CA VAL A 100 -0.55 0.34 -8.25
C VAL A 100 0.17 -0.56 -7.24
N LEU A 101 -0.59 -1.36 -6.48
CA LEU A 101 -0.02 -2.22 -5.44
C LEU A 101 0.94 -3.27 -5.99
N LYS A 102 0.72 -3.78 -7.21
CA LYS A 102 1.64 -4.74 -7.86
C LYS A 102 3.01 -4.14 -8.19
N LYS A 103 3.15 -2.82 -8.20
CA LYS A 103 4.41 -2.12 -8.49
C LYS A 103 5.22 -1.83 -7.22
N LEU A 104 4.60 -1.95 -6.04
CA LEU A 104 5.23 -1.80 -4.72
C LEU A 104 5.89 -3.12 -4.30
#